data_AF-A0A2W2E1U4-F1
#
_entry.id   AF-A0A2W2E1U4-F1
#
_cell.length_a   1.000
_cell.length_b   1.000
_cell.length_c   1.000
_cell.angle_alpha   90.00
_cell.angle_beta   90.00
_cell.angle_gamma   90.00
#
_symmetry.space_group_name_H-M   'P 1'
#
loop_
_entity.id
_entity.type
_entity.pdbx_description
1 polymer ?
#
loop_
_entity_poly.entity_id
_entity_poly.type
_entity_poly.pdbx_seq_one_letter_code
_entity_poly.pdbx_strand_id
1 'polypeptide(L)'
;MEALEHIAGAYAPKFVLLEEMFDVFHPDEAHHYLAYLAVDPTRQNRGIGAALLADHHRRLDDLGLPAYLEASNMRNRRLYLRLGYTAGPTIVLPTEGPIIWRMWRGASTSGGRTPFPRTRPRRRSL
;
A
#
# COMPACT_ATOMS: atom_id res chain seq x y z
N MET A 1 -7.46 -1.54 21.58
CA MET A 1 -7.65 -0.08 21.75
C MET A 1 -6.59 0.49 22.68
N GLU A 2 -6.45 -0.05 23.88
CA GLU A 2 -5.48 0.39 24.91
C GLU A 2 -4.01 0.49 24.42
N ALA A 3 -3.51 -0.48 23.65
CA ALA A 3 -2.15 -0.41 23.09
C ALA A 3 -1.96 0.69 22.04
N LEU A 4 -2.97 0.96 21.22
CA LEU A 4 -2.92 2.02 20.20
C LEU A 4 -3.00 3.40 20.85
N GLU A 5 -3.82 3.54 21.90
CA GLU A 5 -3.90 4.74 22.72
C GLU A 5 -2.56 5.03 23.42
N HIS A 6 -1.89 3.99 23.92
CA HIS A 6 -0.56 4.14 24.52
C HIS A 6 0.50 4.64 23.53
N ILE A 7 0.49 4.14 22.29
CA ILE A 7 1.50 4.48 21.27
C ILE A 7 1.19 5.82 20.58
N ALA A 8 -0.08 6.05 20.22
CA ALA A 8 -0.48 7.20 19.40
C ALA A 8 -1.03 8.38 20.23
N GLY A 9 -1.33 8.17 21.52
CA GLY A 9 -1.84 9.20 22.42
C GLY A 9 -3.08 9.91 21.85
N ALA A 10 -3.04 11.25 21.85
CA ALA A 10 -4.12 12.09 21.31
C ALA A 10 -4.42 11.84 19.80
N TYR A 11 -3.55 11.14 19.08
CA TYR A 11 -3.75 10.80 17.67
C TYR A 11 -4.42 9.44 17.45
N ALA A 12 -4.65 8.64 18.48
CA ALA A 12 -5.26 7.32 18.34
C ALA A 12 -6.58 7.31 17.53
N PRO A 13 -7.52 8.27 17.69
CA PRO A 13 -8.72 8.32 16.84
C PRO A 13 -8.42 8.49 15.35
N LYS A 14 -7.33 9.18 14.99
CA LYS A 14 -6.92 9.35 13.58
C LYS A 14 -6.38 8.04 13.01
N PHE A 15 -5.70 7.23 13.81
CA PHE A 15 -5.20 5.92 13.38
C PHE A 15 -6.33 4.90 13.23
N VAL A 16 -7.32 4.90 14.13
CA VAL A 16 -8.54 4.08 13.98
C VAL A 16 -9.25 4.42 12.68
N LEU A 17 -9.48 5.71 12.42
CA LEU A 17 -10.09 6.15 11.17
C LEU A 17 -9.25 5.74 9.94
N LEU A 18 -7.92 5.84 10.02
CA LEU A 18 -7.05 5.44 8.92
C LEU A 18 -7.18 3.94 8.62
N GLU A 19 -7.20 3.11 9.66
CA GLU A 19 -7.39 1.66 9.55
C GLU A 19 -8.74 1.31 8.94
N GLU A 20 -9.83 1.93 9.41
CA GLU A 20 -11.17 1.75 8.83
C GLU A 20 -11.20 2.13 7.34
N MET A 21 -10.56 3.24 6.97
CA MET A 21 -10.48 3.66 5.58
C MET A 21 -9.65 2.69 4.74
N PHE A 22 -8.54 2.16 5.27
CA PHE A 22 -7.75 1.15 4.56
C PHE A 22 -8.55 -0.12 4.33
N ASP A 23 -9.30 -0.59 5.32
CA ASP A 23 -10.16 -1.77 5.19
C ASP A 23 -11.28 -1.55 4.15
N VAL A 24 -12.00 -0.43 4.25
CA VAL A 24 -13.08 -0.08 3.31
C VAL A 24 -12.61 -0.06 1.86
N PHE A 25 -11.39 0.42 1.60
CA PHE A 25 -10.84 0.54 0.24
C PHE A 25 -9.88 -0.59 -0.14
N HIS A 26 -9.72 -1.62 0.71
CA HIS A 26 -8.83 -2.74 0.42
C HIS A 26 -9.38 -3.58 -0.74
N PRO A 27 -8.56 -3.97 -1.73
CA PRO A 27 -9.02 -4.84 -2.81
C PRO A 27 -9.52 -6.20 -2.31
N ASP A 28 -10.48 -6.79 -3.02
CA ASP A 28 -11.01 -8.12 -2.72
C ASP A 28 -10.23 -9.22 -3.45
N GLU A 29 -9.64 -8.89 -4.60
CA GLU A 29 -8.83 -9.79 -5.41
C GLU A 29 -7.66 -10.35 -4.62
N ALA A 30 -7.34 -11.63 -4.76
CA ALA A 30 -6.20 -12.23 -4.08
C ALA A 30 -4.88 -11.51 -4.45
N HIS A 31 -4.16 -11.02 -3.45
CA HIS A 31 -2.92 -10.28 -3.64
C HIS A 31 -2.03 -10.33 -2.40
N HIS A 32 -0.75 -9.99 -2.57
CA HIS A 32 0.16 -9.76 -1.46
C HIS A 32 0.08 -8.29 -1.01
N TYR A 33 -0.24 -8.06 0.27
CA TYR A 33 -0.27 -6.71 0.84
C TYR A 33 1.11 -6.31 1.38
N LEU A 34 1.71 -5.24 0.83
CA LEU A 34 2.92 -4.64 1.37
C LEU A 34 2.55 -3.58 2.41
N ALA A 35 2.35 -4.03 3.66
CA ALA A 35 2.03 -3.15 4.78
C ALA A 35 3.21 -2.23 5.15
N TYR A 36 4.44 -2.77 5.15
CA TYR A 36 5.64 -2.03 5.56
C TYR A 36 6.84 -2.32 4.66
N LEU A 37 7.57 -1.25 4.36
CA LEU A 37 8.93 -1.28 3.83
C LEU A 37 9.74 -0.23 4.55
N ALA A 38 10.78 -0.67 5.26
CA ALA A 38 11.65 0.22 6.01
C ALA A 38 13.11 -0.02 5.65
N VAL A 39 13.88 1.06 5.63
CA VAL A 39 15.34 1.05 5.56
C VAL A 39 15.82 1.95 6.67
N ASP A 40 16.81 1.47 7.43
CA ASP A 40 17.48 2.26 8.46
C ASP A 40 17.82 3.67 7.94
N PRO A 41 17.48 4.75 8.68
CA PRO A 41 17.68 6.12 8.21
C PRO A 41 19.10 6.43 7.71
N THR A 42 20.12 5.87 8.37
CA THR A 42 21.54 6.07 8.00
C THR A 42 21.94 5.36 6.71
N ARG A 43 21.09 4.44 6.24
CA ARG A 43 21.28 3.59 5.06
C ARG A 43 20.35 3.95 3.89
N GLN A 44 19.46 4.94 4.06
CA GLN A 44 18.54 5.38 3.02
C GLN A 44 19.26 6.01 1.81
N ASN A 45 18.53 6.18 0.70
CA ASN A 45 19.02 6.74 -0.58
C ASN A 45 20.13 5.93 -1.27
N ARG A 46 20.36 4.69 -0.85
CA ARG A 46 21.35 3.77 -1.46
C ARG A 46 20.73 2.64 -2.28
N GLY A 47 19.47 2.78 -2.68
CA GLY A 47 18.75 1.76 -3.45
C GLY A 47 18.30 0.52 -2.67
N ILE A 48 18.58 0.42 -1.36
CA ILE A 48 18.30 -0.77 -0.55
C ILE A 48 16.82 -1.16 -0.57
N GLY A 49 15.90 -0.21 -0.33
CA GLY A 49 14.47 -0.52 -0.34
C GLY A 49 13.96 -0.98 -1.71
N ALA A 50 14.55 -0.45 -2.80
CA ALA A 50 14.25 -0.90 -4.14
C ALA A 50 14.77 -2.31 -4.41
N ALA A 51 15.97 -2.64 -3.91
CA ALA A 51 16.55 -3.98 -4.03
C ALA A 51 15.74 -5.02 -3.25
N LEU A 52 15.32 -4.70 -2.02
CA LEU A 52 14.45 -5.56 -1.21
C LEU A 52 13.12 -5.84 -1.93
N LEU A 53 12.48 -4.81 -2.48
CA LEU A 53 11.24 -4.99 -3.21
C LEU A 53 11.42 -5.73 -4.53
N ALA A 54 12.49 -5.46 -5.27
CA ALA A 54 12.77 -6.16 -6.52
C ALA A 54 12.93 -7.67 -6.26
N ASP A 55 13.63 -8.07 -5.20
CA ASP A 55 13.74 -9.48 -4.83
C ASP A 55 12.37 -10.09 -4.48
N HIS A 56 11.59 -9.41 -3.64
CA HIS A 56 10.25 -9.86 -3.26
C HIS A 56 9.32 -10.00 -4.48
N HIS A 57 9.37 -9.02 -5.38
CA HIS A 57 8.58 -9.00 -6.60
C HIS A 57 8.88 -10.15 -7.54
N ARG A 58 10.14 -10.60 -7.65
CA ARG A 58 10.47 -11.80 -8.43
C ARG A 58 9.74 -13.02 -7.89
N ARG A 59 9.71 -13.19 -6.57
CA ARG A 59 8.98 -14.29 -5.92
C ARG A 59 7.48 -14.21 -6.19
N LEU A 60 6.89 -13.01 -6.14
CA LEU A 60 5.47 -12.82 -6.47
C LEU A 60 5.19 -13.09 -7.94
N ASP A 61 6.11 -12.74 -8.84
CA ASP A 61 5.99 -13.03 -10.27
C ASP A 61 6.03 -14.55 -10.52
N ASP A 62 6.91 -15.29 -9.84
CA ASP A 62 6.98 -16.76 -9.92
C ASP A 62 5.69 -17.42 -9.41
N LEU A 63 5.02 -16.81 -8.42
CA LEU A 63 3.75 -17.26 -7.86
C LEU A 63 2.53 -16.77 -8.65
N GLY A 64 2.71 -15.90 -9.65
CA GLY A 64 1.60 -15.27 -10.37
C GLY A 64 0.72 -14.39 -9.48
N LEU A 65 1.26 -13.83 -8.40
CA LEU A 65 0.51 -13.03 -7.43
C LEU A 65 0.67 -11.52 -7.67
N PRO A 66 -0.42 -10.75 -7.65
CA PRO A 66 -0.34 -9.29 -7.59
C PRO A 66 0.20 -8.78 -6.24
N ALA A 67 0.64 -7.52 -6.21
CA ALA A 67 0.98 -6.81 -4.99
C ALA A 67 0.22 -5.50 -4.85
N TYR A 68 -0.18 -5.17 -3.62
CA TYR A 68 -0.92 -3.96 -3.27
C TYR A 68 -0.23 -3.20 -2.14
N LEU A 69 -0.37 -1.87 -2.14
CA LEU A 69 0.10 -0.99 -1.06
C LEU A 69 -0.64 0.35 -1.05
N GLU A 70 -0.51 1.05 0.07
CA GLU A 70 -0.90 2.44 0.28
C GLU A 70 0.35 3.33 0.43
N ALA A 71 0.61 4.18 -0.56
CA ALA A 71 1.63 5.22 -0.42
C ALA A 71 1.02 6.48 0.20
N SER A 72 1.62 6.98 1.28
CA SER A 72 1.14 8.18 2.00
C SER A 72 1.88 9.46 1.64
N ASN A 73 2.83 9.41 0.71
CA ASN A 73 3.56 10.60 0.24
C ASN A 73 4.05 10.46 -1.21
N MET A 74 4.34 11.60 -1.84
CA MET A 74 4.73 11.67 -3.24
C MET A 74 6.06 10.98 -3.55
N ARG A 75 7.01 10.96 -2.60
CA ARG A 75 8.31 10.30 -2.79
C ARG A 75 8.13 8.79 -2.90
N ASN A 76 7.34 8.20 -2.00
CA ASN A 76 7.03 6.78 -2.01
C ASN A 76 6.20 6.41 -3.25
N ARG A 77 5.21 7.22 -3.62
CA ARG A 77 4.46 7.03 -4.88
C ARG A 77 5.40 6.93 -6.09
N ARG A 78 6.35 7.86 -6.24
CA ARG A 78 7.32 7.84 -7.36
C ARG A 78 8.26 6.62 -7.30
N LEU A 79 8.63 6.16 -6.11
CA LEU A 79 9.40 4.93 -5.96
C LEU A 79 8.59 3.74 -6.50
N TYR A 80 7.36 3.56 -6.04
CA TYR A 80 6.55 2.40 -6.43
C TYR A 80 6.14 2.42 -7.91
N LEU A 81 5.88 3.59 -8.49
CA LEU A 81 5.65 3.70 -9.95
C LEU A 81 6.83 3.14 -10.76
N ARG A 82 8.07 3.46 -10.36
CA ARG A 82 9.28 2.91 -11.02
C ARG A 82 9.46 1.41 -10.81
N LEU A 83 8.85 0.85 -9.77
CA LEU A 83 8.88 -0.58 -9.45
C LEU A 83 7.70 -1.36 -10.05
N GLY A 84 7.01 -0.77 -11.04
CA GLY A 84 5.95 -1.44 -11.79
C GLY A 84 4.57 -1.42 -11.13
N TYR A 85 4.38 -0.62 -10.09
CA TYR A 85 3.04 -0.34 -9.58
C TYR A 85 2.34 0.72 -10.45
N THR A 86 1.02 0.64 -10.47
CA THR A 86 0.12 1.63 -11.06
C THR A 86 -0.73 2.25 -9.95
N ALA A 87 -1.07 3.53 -10.08
CA ALA A 87 -1.93 4.21 -9.12
C ALA A 87 -3.41 4.01 -9.48
N GLY A 88 -4.21 3.56 -8.52
CA GLY A 88 -5.66 3.53 -8.60
C GLY A 88 -6.31 4.78 -7.98
N PRO A 89 -7.61 4.73 -7.65
CA PRO A 89 -8.30 5.79 -6.93
C PRO A 89 -7.64 6.09 -5.58
N THR A 90 -7.52 7.36 -5.23
CA THR A 90 -6.93 7.79 -3.95
C THR A 90 -7.92 7.70 -2.80
N ILE A 91 -7.39 7.51 -1.59
CA ILE A 91 -8.15 7.77 -0.36
C ILE A 91 -7.81 9.18 0.10
N VAL A 92 -8.85 9.99 0.28
CA VAL A 92 -8.77 11.30 0.93
C VAL A 92 -9.30 11.13 2.34
N LEU A 93 -8.43 11.34 3.33
CA LEU A 93 -8.85 11.29 4.72
C LEU A 93 -9.74 12.51 5.02
N PRO A 94 -10.79 12.38 5.83
CA PRO A 94 -11.64 13.51 6.24
C PRO A 94 -10.96 14.38 7.32
N THR A 95 -9.75 14.00 7.72
CA THR A 95 -8.85 14.84 8.51
C THR A 95 -7.92 15.57 7.54
N GLU A 96 -7.27 16.67 7.94
CA GLU A 96 -6.23 17.36 7.15
C GLU A 96 -4.94 16.51 6.93
N GLY A 97 -5.09 15.19 6.83
CA GLY A 97 -4.05 14.22 6.61
C GLY A 97 -3.66 14.07 5.14
N PRO A 98 -2.66 13.21 4.86
CA PRO A 98 -2.15 13.02 3.51
C PRO A 98 -3.18 12.36 2.60
N ILE A 99 -3.09 12.68 1.30
CA ILE A 99 -3.70 11.84 0.25
C ILE A 99 -2.96 10.50 0.26
N ILE A 100 -3.73 9.42 0.28
CA ILE A 100 -3.18 8.07 0.20
C ILE A 100 -3.40 7.54 -1.22
N TRP A 101 -2.30 7.17 -1.88
CA TRP A 101 -2.33 6.51 -3.17
C TRP A 101 -2.38 5.01 -2.98
N ARG A 102 -3.52 4.43 -3.36
CA ARG A 102 -3.68 2.99 -3.51
C ARG A 102 -2.93 2.57 -4.77
N MET A 103 -2.00 1.63 -4.63
CA MET A 103 -1.12 1.25 -5.73
C MET A 103 -1.13 -0.26 -5.93
N TRP A 104 -1.17 -0.66 -7.20
CA TRP A 104 -1.28 -2.06 -7.61
C TRP A 104 -0.20 -2.44 -8.61
N ARG A 105 0.48 -3.55 -8.32
CA ARG A 105 1.38 -4.23 -9.25
C ARG A 105 0.72 -5.53 -9.63
N GLY A 106 0.15 -5.59 -10.83
CA GLY A 106 -0.53 -6.79 -11.30
C GLY A 106 0.38 -8.01 -11.44
N ALA A 107 -0.23 -9.18 -11.39
CA ALA A 107 0.42 -10.44 -11.72
C ALA A 107 0.99 -10.38 -13.14
N SER A 108 2.16 -10.97 -13.34
CA SER A 108 2.79 -11.05 -14.65
C SER A 108 2.04 -12.08 -15.52
N THR A 109 1.60 -11.66 -16.71
CA THR A 109 0.96 -12.53 -17.71
C THR A 109 1.66 -12.35 -19.07
N SER A 110 1.35 -13.19 -20.05
CA SER A 110 1.89 -13.06 -21.41
C SER A 110 1.58 -11.72 -22.07
N GLY A 111 0.46 -11.07 -21.70
CA GLY A 111 0.04 -9.76 -22.21
C GLY A 111 0.50 -8.56 -21.37
N GLY A 112 1.38 -8.77 -20.38
CA GLY A 112 1.81 -7.74 -19.42
C GLY A 112 1.20 -7.96 -18.03
N ARG A 113 1.16 -6.90 -17.21
CA ARG A 113 0.63 -6.98 -15.84
C ARG A 113 -0.87 -6.76 -15.78
N THR A 114 -1.56 -7.50 -14.92
CA THR A 114 -2.99 -7.27 -14.68
C THR A 114 -3.25 -5.84 -14.17
N PRO A 115 -4.35 -5.19 -14.60
CA PRO A 115 -4.63 -3.82 -14.18
C PRO A 115 -5.05 -3.75 -12.70
N PHE A 116 -5.05 -2.54 -12.14
CA PHE A 116 -5.65 -2.28 -10.83
C PHE A 116 -7.10 -2.79 -10.82
N PRO A 117 -7.51 -3.58 -9.81
CA PRO A 117 -8.85 -4.16 -9.77
C PRO A 117 -9.96 -3.11 -9.68
N ARG A 118 -11.11 -3.41 -10.27
CA ARG A 118 -12.30 -2.56 -10.16
C ARG A 118 -12.97 -2.77 -8.79
N THR A 119 -12.30 -2.35 -7.73
CA THR A 119 -12.76 -2.50 -6.34
C THR A 119 -13.96 -1.59 -6.09
N ARG A 120 -15.05 -2.15 -5.56
CA ARG A 120 -16.07 -1.35 -4.87
C ARG A 120 -15.65 -1.20 -3.41
N PRO A 121 -15.90 -0.05 -2.76
CA PRO A 121 -15.67 0.06 -1.32
C PRO A 121 -16.43 -1.05 -0.61
N ARG A 122 -15.77 -1.73 0.33
CA ARG A 122 -16.41 -2.74 1.17
C ARG A 122 -17.53 -2.07 1.94
N ARG A 123 -18.71 -2.71 1.98
CA ARG A 123 -19.82 -2.23 2.82
C ARG A 123 -19.39 -2.40 4.27
N ARG A 124 -19.53 -1.33 5.06
CA ARG A 124 -19.36 -1.40 6.51
C ARG A 124 -20.34 -2.45 7.04
N SER A 125 -19.82 -3.47 7.72
CA SER A 125 -20.64 -4.28 8.61
C SER A 125 -21.08 -3.33 9.72
N LEU A 126 -22.39 -3.04 9.78
CA LEU A 126 -23.00 -2.31 10.89
C LEU A 126 -22.87 -3.11 12.18
#